data_AF-A0A6B4JQF1-F1
#
_entry.id   AF-A0A6B4JQF1-F1
#
_cell.length_a   1.000
_cell.length_b   1.000
_cell.length_c   1.000
_cell.angle_alpha   90.00
_cell.angle_beta   90.00
_cell.angle_gamma   90.00
#
_symmetry.space_group_name_H-M   'P 1'
#
loop_
_entity.id
_entity.type
_entity.pdbx_description
1 polymer ?
#
loop_
_entity_poly.entity_id
_entity_poly.type
_entity_poly.pdbx_seq_one_letter_code
_entity_poly.pdbx_strand_id
1 'polypeptide(L)'
;MNNTGGIIVAAGKINDNGGVSPLFQIGSISIIKRIILTFQQAKISPIVVITGYQSLEVEQHLADYEVIFLKNENYDSTEKLDSAKIGLNFLKDKCKQVVFTSATIPMYTSNTLSKLIKTDKQLIVPSYKGRAGHPLLINCNLITKIVEYNGKEGMRGAINSIGIIKEYLEVEDEGIILEADEIEKLDGVLQYYNDKLLHPFIRISIEKESLFFNSRAKLLLLLIQETHSVKRACKHMALSYGKAWNMLNEMEKSLGYNVVERRHGGRRGGKTNLTLEGEDFLEKYQRYEDDIRQYASKRFYDIFKEVK
;
A
#
# COMPACT_ATOMS: atom_id res chain seq x y z
N MET A 1 0.61 -9.76 -15.37
CA MET A 1 0.28 -9.18 -14.06
C MET A 1 -0.87 -8.21 -14.24
N ASN A 2 -2.00 -8.40 -13.54
CA ASN A 2 -3.19 -7.55 -13.67
C ASN A 2 -3.45 -6.65 -12.45
N ASN A 3 -2.63 -6.74 -11.41
CA ASN A 3 -2.86 -6.02 -10.16
C ASN A 3 -2.35 -4.58 -10.22
N THR A 4 -3.02 -3.73 -9.43
CA THR A 4 -2.62 -2.35 -9.17
C THR A 4 -1.98 -2.27 -7.79
N GLY A 5 -0.73 -1.83 -7.73
CA GLY A 5 -0.04 -1.56 -6.46
C GLY A 5 -0.33 -0.14 -5.96
N GLY A 6 -0.17 0.08 -4.66
CA GLY A 6 -0.33 1.39 -4.03
C GLY A 6 0.97 1.86 -3.42
N ILE A 7 1.32 3.14 -3.59
CA ILE A 7 2.48 3.77 -2.95
C ILE A 7 2.00 4.96 -2.15
N ILE A 8 2.33 4.98 -0.86
CA ILE A 8 2.04 6.08 0.06
C ILE A 8 3.36 6.63 0.59
N VAL A 9 3.70 7.87 0.23
CA VAL A 9 4.90 8.54 0.75
C VAL A 9 4.56 9.26 2.05
N ALA A 10 5.12 8.73 3.15
CA ALA A 10 4.96 9.20 4.53
C ALA A 10 6.32 9.47 5.21
N ALA A 11 7.35 9.75 4.41
CA ALA A 11 8.74 9.90 4.88
C ALA A 11 9.11 11.34 5.31
N GLY A 12 8.23 12.32 5.08
CA GLY A 12 8.51 13.74 5.29
C GLY A 12 8.78 14.09 6.76
N LYS A 13 9.64 15.09 6.98
CA LYS A 13 9.85 15.70 8.30
C LYS A 13 8.66 16.58 8.68
N ILE A 14 8.40 16.66 9.98
CA ILE A 14 7.54 17.66 10.60
C ILE A 14 8.45 18.78 11.08
N ASN A 15 8.31 19.98 10.52
CA ASN A 15 9.09 21.15 10.93
C ASN A 15 8.14 22.26 11.41
N ASP A 16 8.66 23.24 12.15
CA ASP A 16 7.89 24.38 12.67
C ASP A 16 7.22 25.23 11.57
N ASN A 17 7.72 25.14 10.32
CA ASN A 17 7.18 25.84 9.14
C ASN A 17 6.27 24.97 8.26
N GLY A 18 5.82 23.80 8.74
CA GLY A 18 4.85 22.95 8.06
C GLY A 18 5.24 21.47 7.96
N GLY A 19 4.24 20.65 7.64
CA GLY A 19 4.31 19.19 7.55
C GLY A 19 3.43 18.51 8.59
N VAL A 20 2.36 17.88 8.15
CA VAL A 20 1.42 17.18 9.04
C VAL A 20 1.92 15.75 9.25
N SER A 21 1.96 15.30 10.50
CA SER A 21 2.31 13.91 10.81
C SER A 21 1.38 12.94 10.07
N PRO A 22 1.88 11.87 9.44
CA PRO A 22 1.04 10.80 8.92
C PRO A 22 0.12 10.17 9.98
N LEU A 23 0.47 10.33 11.26
CA LEU A 23 -0.29 9.86 12.42
C LEU A 23 -1.33 10.86 12.94
N PHE A 24 -1.30 12.11 12.43
CA PHE A 24 -2.30 13.12 12.79
C PHE A 24 -3.70 12.62 12.45
N GLN A 25 -4.65 12.88 13.33
CA GLN A 25 -6.02 12.40 13.22
C GLN A 25 -6.89 13.43 12.52
N ILE A 26 -7.59 12.99 11.48
CA ILE A 26 -8.67 13.74 10.83
C ILE A 26 -9.97 13.05 11.27
N GLY A 27 -10.63 13.64 12.27
CA GLY A 27 -11.67 12.98 13.06
C GLY A 27 -11.06 11.90 13.97
N SER A 28 -11.56 10.67 13.88
CA SER A 28 -11.11 9.54 14.71
C SER A 28 -10.04 8.65 14.06
N ILE A 29 -9.65 8.94 12.82
CA ILE A 29 -8.70 8.13 12.05
C ILE A 29 -7.48 8.94 11.64
N SER A 30 -6.31 8.31 11.72
CA SER A 30 -5.07 8.93 11.25
C SER A 30 -5.08 9.09 9.73
N ILE A 31 -4.38 10.10 9.24
CA ILE A 31 -4.13 10.36 7.81
C ILE A 31 -3.70 9.08 7.09
N ILE A 32 -2.69 8.39 7.62
CA ILE A 32 -2.12 7.22 6.95
C ILE A 32 -3.11 6.05 6.92
N LYS A 33 -3.86 5.85 8.02
CA LYS A 33 -4.90 4.83 8.09
C LYS A 33 -6.04 5.12 7.12
N ARG A 34 -6.46 6.38 6.98
CA ARG A 34 -7.48 6.80 6.01
C ARG A 34 -7.09 6.39 4.59
N ILE A 35 -5.87 6.70 4.17
CA ILE A 35 -5.37 6.35 2.84
C ILE A 35 -5.33 4.82 2.65
N ILE A 36 -4.84 4.07 3.64
CA ILE A 36 -4.78 2.60 3.57
C ILE A 36 -6.19 1.99 3.43
N LEU A 37 -7.15 2.44 4.23
CA LEU A 37 -8.54 1.97 4.14
C LEU A 37 -9.14 2.28 2.76
N THR A 38 -8.90 3.48 2.23
CA THR A 38 -9.36 3.85 0.88
C THR A 38 -8.72 2.98 -0.20
N PHE A 39 -7.42 2.66 -0.08
CA PHE A 39 -6.73 1.75 -1.00
C PHE A 39 -7.27 0.32 -0.93
N GLN A 40 -7.50 -0.20 0.29
CA GLN A 40 -8.07 -1.53 0.52
C GLN A 40 -9.49 -1.63 -0.05
N GLN A 41 -10.33 -0.62 0.17
CA GLN A 41 -11.68 -0.54 -0.39
C GLN A 41 -11.67 -0.51 -1.93
N ALA A 42 -10.65 0.11 -2.53
CA ALA A 42 -10.42 0.12 -3.98
C ALA A 42 -9.71 -1.14 -4.52
N LYS A 43 -9.48 -2.16 -3.66
CA LYS A 43 -8.79 -3.42 -4.00
C LYS A 43 -7.37 -3.22 -4.53
N ILE A 44 -6.66 -2.20 -4.04
CA ILE A 44 -5.25 -1.95 -4.36
C ILE A 44 -4.39 -2.86 -3.49
N SER A 45 -3.54 -3.67 -4.12
CA SER A 45 -2.60 -4.56 -3.45
C SER A 45 -1.45 -4.94 -4.41
N PRO A 46 -0.18 -4.95 -3.95
CA PRO A 46 0.27 -4.62 -2.59
C PRO A 46 0.23 -3.12 -2.29
N ILE A 47 0.14 -2.76 -1.00
CA ILE A 47 0.25 -1.38 -0.52
C ILE A 47 1.64 -1.19 0.10
N VAL A 48 2.40 -0.24 -0.44
CA VAL A 48 3.75 0.10 0.00
C VAL A 48 3.73 1.47 0.67
N VAL A 49 4.13 1.52 1.93
CA VAL A 49 4.28 2.74 2.73
C VAL A 49 5.75 3.09 2.83
N ILE A 50 6.10 4.29 2.35
CA ILE A 50 7.47 4.81 2.45
C ILE A 50 7.60 5.62 3.73
N THR A 51 8.39 5.13 4.67
CA THR A 51 8.65 5.75 5.97
C THR A 51 9.99 6.50 5.98
N GLY A 52 10.16 7.40 6.96
CA GLY A 52 11.36 8.25 7.11
C GLY A 52 11.47 8.72 8.56
N TYR A 53 11.17 10.00 8.79
CA TYR A 53 11.28 10.65 10.11
C TYR A 53 10.60 9.87 11.26
N GLN A 54 9.30 9.57 11.13
CA GLN A 54 8.52 8.83 12.15
C GLN A 54 8.35 7.34 11.80
N SER A 55 9.42 6.69 11.33
CA SER A 55 9.33 5.32 10.83
C SER A 55 8.81 4.32 11.87
N LEU A 56 9.34 4.35 13.09
CA LEU A 56 8.95 3.39 14.14
C LEU A 56 7.48 3.52 14.53
N GLU A 57 7.01 4.75 14.71
CA GLU A 57 5.64 5.05 15.13
C GLU A 57 4.63 4.69 14.03
N VAL A 58 4.95 5.00 12.77
CA VAL A 58 4.12 4.62 11.62
C VAL A 58 4.06 3.10 11.45
N GLU A 59 5.20 2.41 11.56
CA GLU A 59 5.29 0.95 11.47
C GLU A 59 4.48 0.25 12.58
N GLN A 60 4.59 0.73 13.82
CA GLN A 60 3.82 0.19 14.95
C GLN A 60 2.33 0.46 14.78
N HIS A 61 1.94 1.68 14.38
CA HIS A 61 0.54 2.06 14.16
C HIS A 61 -0.15 1.20 13.09
N LEU A 62 0.63 0.72 12.11
CA LEU A 62 0.16 -0.04 10.97
C LEU A 62 0.52 -1.52 11.03
N ALA A 63 1.01 -2.02 12.16
CA ALA A 63 1.47 -3.40 12.30
C ALA A 63 0.35 -4.42 12.00
N ASP A 64 -0.92 -4.11 12.27
CA ASP A 64 -2.02 -5.03 11.98
C ASP A 64 -2.60 -4.91 10.57
N TYR A 65 -2.00 -4.08 9.71
CA TYR A 65 -2.41 -3.90 8.33
C TYR A 65 -1.51 -4.70 7.38
N GLU A 66 -2.10 -5.15 6.28
CA GLU A 66 -1.40 -5.85 5.21
C GLU A 66 -0.66 -4.85 4.31
N VAL A 67 0.36 -4.18 4.86
CA VAL A 67 1.17 -3.17 4.18
C VAL A 67 2.65 -3.52 4.22
N ILE A 68 3.38 -3.07 3.22
CA ILE A 68 4.83 -3.23 3.08
C ILE A 68 5.50 -1.91 3.44
N PHE A 69 6.47 -1.93 4.35
CA PHE A 69 7.27 -0.78 4.71
C PHE A 69 8.59 -0.77 3.94
N LEU A 70 8.89 0.38 3.35
CA LEU A 70 10.21 0.72 2.85
C LEU A 70 10.65 2.01 3.53
N LYS A 71 11.89 2.04 4.01
CA LYS A 71 12.42 3.20 4.72
C LYS A 71 13.34 3.99 3.81
N ASN A 72 13.10 5.29 3.69
CA ASN A 72 14.11 6.21 3.21
C ASN A 72 15.05 6.53 4.37
N GLU A 73 16.24 5.92 4.39
CA GLU A 73 17.23 6.16 5.46
C GLU A 73 17.81 7.59 5.37
N ASN A 74 17.75 8.23 4.20
CA ASN A 74 18.29 9.56 3.92
C ASN A 74 17.18 10.62 3.82
N TYR A 75 16.05 10.42 4.52
CA TYR A 75 14.86 11.30 4.44
C TYR A 75 15.15 12.77 4.80
N ASP A 76 16.27 13.04 5.46
CA ASP A 76 16.72 14.36 5.89
C ASP A 76 17.52 15.14 4.86
N SER A 77 18.07 14.44 3.88
CA SER A 77 19.03 14.93 2.89
C SER A 77 18.57 14.70 1.45
N THR A 78 17.36 14.16 1.28
CA THR A 78 16.75 13.82 -0.02
C THR A 78 15.40 14.52 -0.20
N GLU A 79 14.93 14.60 -1.45
CA GLU A 79 13.64 15.21 -1.78
C GLU A 79 12.48 14.21 -1.63
N LYS A 80 11.24 14.73 -1.64
CA LYS A 80 10.02 13.89 -1.62
C LYS A 80 9.99 12.89 -2.77
N LEU A 81 10.55 13.26 -3.93
CA LEU A 81 10.64 12.36 -5.09
C LEU A 81 11.52 11.14 -4.80
N ASP A 82 12.64 11.28 -4.09
CA ASP A 82 13.51 10.14 -3.79
C ASP A 82 12.78 9.06 -2.98
N SER A 83 11.94 9.50 -2.04
CA SER A 83 11.06 8.59 -1.29
C SER A 83 10.07 7.89 -2.23
N ALA A 84 9.49 8.60 -3.19
CA ALA A 84 8.61 8.00 -4.20
C ALA A 84 9.35 6.96 -5.06
N LYS A 85 10.59 7.26 -5.49
CA LYS A 85 11.42 6.37 -6.30
C LYS A 85 11.69 5.03 -5.61
N ILE A 86 11.87 5.02 -4.28
CA ILE A 86 12.03 3.78 -3.50
C ILE A 86 10.82 2.85 -3.71
N GLY A 87 9.60 3.39 -3.56
CA GLY A 87 8.37 2.62 -3.76
C GLY A 87 8.14 2.21 -5.21
N LEU A 88 8.38 3.13 -6.15
CA LEU A 88 8.23 2.86 -7.58
C LEU A 88 9.18 1.75 -8.03
N ASN A 89 10.45 1.82 -7.64
CA ASN A 89 11.44 0.79 -7.96
C ASN A 89 11.08 -0.57 -7.34
N PHE A 90 10.50 -0.57 -6.14
CA PHE A 90 10.02 -1.81 -5.52
C PHE A 90 8.87 -2.46 -6.31
N LEU A 91 7.93 -1.67 -6.85
CA LEU A 91 6.74 -2.18 -7.54
C LEU A 91 6.87 -2.36 -9.07
N LYS A 92 7.93 -1.82 -9.68
CA LYS A 92 8.15 -1.78 -11.13
C LYS A 92 7.83 -3.09 -11.87
N ASP A 93 8.28 -4.21 -11.32
CA ASP A 93 8.13 -5.54 -11.96
C ASP A 93 7.13 -6.44 -11.23
N LYS A 94 6.27 -5.87 -10.38
CA LYS A 94 5.31 -6.61 -9.54
C LYS A 94 3.85 -6.31 -9.88
N CYS A 95 3.59 -5.18 -10.55
CA CYS A 95 2.25 -4.67 -10.83
C CYS A 95 2.12 -4.27 -12.30
N LYS A 96 0.89 -4.16 -12.79
CA LYS A 96 0.61 -3.55 -14.10
C LYS A 96 0.78 -2.03 -14.05
N GLN A 97 0.34 -1.45 -12.95
CA GLN A 97 0.27 -0.02 -12.69
C GLN A 97 0.31 0.23 -11.19
N VAL A 98 0.62 1.47 -10.82
CA VAL A 98 0.68 1.93 -9.44
C VAL A 98 -0.18 3.17 -9.23
N VAL A 99 -0.88 3.20 -8.11
CA VAL A 99 -1.50 4.41 -7.59
C VAL A 99 -0.51 5.05 -6.62
N PHE A 100 -0.15 6.30 -6.87
CA PHE A 100 0.83 7.05 -6.09
C PHE A 100 0.19 8.25 -5.38
N THR A 101 0.46 8.36 -4.08
CA THR A 101 0.02 9.48 -3.24
C THR A 101 1.08 9.86 -2.20
N SER A 102 1.03 11.10 -1.72
CA SER A 102 1.65 11.48 -0.46
C SER A 102 0.64 11.45 0.67
N ALA A 103 1.11 11.31 1.91
CA ALA A 103 0.29 11.45 3.11
C ALA A 103 -0.28 12.88 3.30
N THR A 104 0.11 13.86 2.49
CA THR A 104 -0.40 15.24 2.59
C THR A 104 -1.80 15.42 2.01
N ILE A 105 -2.29 14.51 1.16
CA ILE A 105 -3.63 14.60 0.54
C ILE A 105 -4.38 13.31 0.87
N PRO A 106 -5.18 13.27 1.96
CA PRO A 106 -5.73 12.02 2.48
C PRO A 106 -7.22 11.80 2.16
N MET A 107 -7.90 12.76 1.52
CA MET A 107 -9.36 12.82 1.52
C MET A 107 -10.06 12.24 0.30
N TYR A 108 -9.37 11.74 -0.71
CA TYR A 108 -10.05 11.14 -1.87
C TYR A 108 -10.75 9.81 -1.53
N THR A 109 -11.68 9.42 -2.40
CA THR A 109 -12.54 8.23 -2.23
C THR A 109 -12.06 7.01 -3.01
N SER A 110 -12.51 5.83 -2.58
CA SER A 110 -12.31 4.57 -3.32
C SER A 110 -13.00 4.55 -4.69
N ASN A 111 -14.05 5.35 -4.88
CA ASN A 111 -14.71 5.53 -6.16
C ASN A 111 -13.78 6.25 -7.15
N THR A 112 -13.10 7.31 -6.72
CA THR A 112 -12.08 8.00 -7.53
C THR A 112 -10.95 7.05 -7.93
N LEU A 113 -10.43 6.28 -6.99
CA LEU A 113 -9.44 5.22 -7.27
C LEU A 113 -9.95 4.20 -8.30
N SER A 114 -11.19 3.73 -8.13
CA SER A 114 -11.81 2.77 -9.04
C SER A 114 -11.97 3.33 -10.45
N LYS A 115 -12.30 4.63 -10.59
CA LYS A 115 -12.37 5.31 -11.89
C LYS A 115 -10.99 5.41 -12.54
N LEU A 116 -9.96 5.80 -11.77
CA LEU A 116 -8.57 5.84 -12.26
C LEU A 116 -8.14 4.45 -12.75
N ILE A 117 -8.25 3.42 -11.92
CA ILE A 117 -7.74 2.06 -12.20
C ILE A 117 -8.36 1.42 -13.45
N LYS A 118 -9.64 1.73 -13.74
CA LYS A 118 -10.39 1.15 -14.87
C LYS A 118 -10.00 1.74 -16.22
N THR A 119 -9.24 2.83 -16.24
CA THR A 119 -8.76 3.42 -17.49
C THR A 119 -7.72 2.54 -18.17
N ASP A 120 -7.53 2.76 -19.47
CA ASP A 120 -6.54 2.09 -20.31
C ASP A 120 -5.27 2.96 -20.54
N LYS A 121 -5.20 4.12 -19.90
CA LYS A 121 -4.15 5.11 -20.13
C LYS A 121 -2.90 4.81 -19.31
N GLN A 122 -1.76 5.29 -19.80
CA GLN A 122 -0.46 5.03 -19.16
C GLN A 122 -0.18 5.94 -17.95
N LEU A 123 -0.76 7.15 -17.93
CA LEU A 123 -0.56 8.12 -16.88
C LEU A 123 -1.82 8.97 -16.72
N ILE A 124 -2.41 8.93 -15.53
CA ILE A 124 -3.60 9.73 -15.21
C ILE A 124 -3.38 10.59 -13.98
N VAL A 125 -3.78 11.84 -14.12
CA VAL A 125 -3.87 12.82 -13.04
C VAL A 125 -5.35 13.13 -12.81
N PRO A 126 -5.93 12.87 -11.64
CA PRO A 126 -7.30 13.29 -11.38
C PRO A 126 -7.38 14.82 -11.34
N SER A 127 -8.50 15.38 -11.77
CA SER A 127 -8.79 16.80 -11.67
C SER A 127 -10.17 17.08 -11.07
N TYR A 128 -10.28 18.17 -10.34
CA TYR A 128 -11.54 18.66 -9.77
C TYR A 128 -11.65 20.15 -10.08
N LYS A 129 -12.68 20.52 -10.84
CA LYS A 129 -12.93 21.89 -11.32
C LYS A 129 -11.69 22.48 -12.01
N GLY A 130 -11.04 21.67 -12.85
CA GLY A 130 -9.83 22.04 -13.59
C GLY A 130 -8.54 22.10 -12.76
N ARG A 131 -8.56 21.76 -11.48
CA ARG A 131 -7.38 21.67 -10.63
C ARG A 131 -6.88 20.23 -10.57
N ALA A 132 -5.62 20.03 -10.94
CA ALA A 132 -4.95 18.74 -10.84
C ALA A 132 -4.73 18.33 -9.38
N GLY A 133 -4.92 17.05 -9.06
CA GLY A 133 -4.77 16.53 -7.70
C GLY A 133 -4.15 15.13 -7.65
N HIS A 134 -4.38 14.47 -6.52
CA HIS A 134 -3.90 13.14 -6.19
C HIS A 134 -5.07 12.18 -5.89
N PRO A 135 -4.91 10.86 -6.07
CA PRO A 135 -3.66 10.16 -6.36
C PRO A 135 -3.42 9.98 -7.86
N LEU A 136 -2.15 9.81 -8.24
CA LEU A 136 -1.73 9.60 -9.62
C LEU A 136 -1.81 8.12 -9.98
N LEU A 137 -2.26 7.79 -11.20
CA LEU A 137 -2.13 6.43 -11.74
C LEU A 137 -0.98 6.41 -12.74
N ILE A 138 -0.04 5.49 -12.54
CA ILE A 138 1.18 5.39 -13.35
C ILE A 138 1.34 3.94 -13.81
N ASN A 139 1.39 3.72 -15.12
CA ASN A 139 1.72 2.41 -15.67
C ASN A 139 3.17 2.05 -15.35
N CYS A 140 3.43 0.78 -15.01
CA CYS A 140 4.76 0.36 -14.60
C CYS A 140 5.83 0.52 -15.69
N ASN A 141 5.44 0.54 -16.97
CA ASN A 141 6.37 0.81 -18.07
C ASN A 141 7.00 2.23 -18.00
N LEU A 142 6.38 3.17 -17.30
CA LEU A 142 6.88 4.53 -17.12
C LEU A 142 7.84 4.67 -15.93
N ILE A 143 7.84 3.71 -15.00
CA ILE A 143 8.54 3.83 -13.72
C ILE A 143 10.04 4.04 -13.92
N THR A 144 10.68 3.36 -14.87
CA THR A 144 12.11 3.52 -15.14
C THR A 144 12.47 4.98 -15.41
N LYS A 145 11.70 5.66 -16.27
CA LYS A 145 11.92 7.07 -16.62
C LYS A 145 11.75 7.99 -15.42
N ILE A 146 10.76 7.71 -14.56
CA ILE A 146 10.53 8.49 -13.33
C ILE A 146 11.69 8.31 -12.33
N VAL A 147 12.19 7.09 -12.18
CA VAL A 147 13.30 6.78 -11.27
C VAL A 147 14.61 7.43 -11.74
N GLU A 148 14.85 7.48 -13.05
CA GLU A 148 16.04 8.09 -13.65
C GLU A 148 16.03 9.63 -13.67
N TYR A 149 14.88 10.27 -13.45
CA TYR A 149 14.76 11.72 -13.45
C TYR A 149 15.50 12.35 -12.26
N ASN A 150 16.43 13.27 -12.51
CA ASN A 150 17.25 13.94 -11.49
C ASN A 150 17.04 15.47 -11.44
N GLY A 151 15.94 15.98 -11.99
CA GLY A 151 15.60 17.40 -11.91
C GLY A 151 14.95 17.79 -10.59
N LYS A 152 14.77 19.10 -10.37
CA LYS A 152 14.36 19.69 -9.07
C LYS A 152 12.84 19.90 -8.90
N GLU A 153 12.04 19.62 -9.93
CA GLU A 153 10.59 19.83 -9.89
C GLU A 153 9.80 18.63 -9.31
N GLY A 154 10.48 17.72 -8.59
CA GLY A 154 9.87 16.55 -7.96
C GLY A 154 9.07 15.66 -8.93
N MET A 155 7.97 15.07 -8.45
CA MET A 155 7.12 14.17 -9.24
C MET A 155 6.52 14.84 -10.49
N ARG A 156 6.18 16.13 -10.39
CA ARG A 156 5.65 16.92 -11.51
C ARG A 156 6.67 17.00 -12.65
N GLY A 157 7.92 17.33 -12.32
CA GLY A 157 9.01 17.35 -13.28
C GLY A 157 9.31 15.98 -13.87
N ALA A 158 9.36 14.96 -13.01
CA ALA A 158 9.58 13.58 -13.44
C ALA A 158 8.54 13.15 -14.48
N ILE A 159 7.26 13.41 -14.23
CA ILE A 159 6.17 13.15 -15.17
C ILE A 159 6.32 13.93 -16.47
N ASN A 160 6.57 15.23 -16.40
CA ASN A 160 6.71 16.06 -17.60
C ASN A 160 7.90 15.62 -18.47
N SER A 161 8.96 15.08 -17.85
CA SER A 161 10.16 14.62 -18.55
C SER A 161 9.98 13.32 -19.36
N ILE A 162 8.89 12.56 -19.13
CA ILE A 162 8.66 11.25 -19.77
C ILE A 162 8.43 11.39 -21.28
N GLY A 163 7.93 12.55 -21.72
CA GLY A 163 7.60 12.84 -23.13
C GLY A 163 6.31 12.19 -23.61
N ILE A 164 5.36 11.89 -22.71
CA ILE A 164 4.01 11.39 -23.06
C ILE A 164 2.95 12.41 -22.70
N ILE A 165 1.79 12.30 -23.35
CA ILE A 165 0.61 13.05 -22.97
C ILE A 165 0.09 12.47 -21.65
N LYS A 166 0.09 13.30 -20.60
CA LYS A 166 -0.60 13.00 -19.34
C LYS A 166 -2.09 13.26 -19.52
N GLU A 167 -2.92 12.31 -19.12
CA GLU A 167 -4.37 12.43 -19.22
C GLU A 167 -4.95 12.97 -17.93
N TYR A 168 -5.90 13.89 -18.04
CA TYR A 168 -6.64 14.42 -16.91
C TYR A 168 -7.99 13.72 -16.81
N LEU A 169 -8.30 13.16 -15.64
CA LEU A 169 -9.60 12.58 -15.37
C LEU A 169 -10.38 13.50 -14.43
N GLU A 170 -11.37 14.19 -14.97
CA GLU A 170 -12.27 15.01 -14.15
C GLU A 170 -13.12 14.11 -13.24
N VAL A 171 -13.12 14.44 -11.95
CA VAL A 171 -13.87 13.74 -10.89
C VAL A 171 -14.65 14.75 -10.05
N GLU A 172 -15.72 14.28 -9.41
CA GLU A 172 -16.56 15.08 -8.51
C GLU A 172 -16.02 15.10 -7.06
N ASP A 173 -14.81 14.58 -6.87
CA ASP A 173 -14.21 14.32 -5.57
C ASP A 173 -13.21 15.43 -5.23
N GLU A 174 -13.62 16.43 -4.45
CA GLU A 174 -12.75 17.53 -4.03
C GLU A 174 -11.54 17.04 -3.20
N GLY A 175 -11.64 15.87 -2.57
CA GLY A 175 -10.63 15.28 -1.69
C GLY A 175 -9.31 14.98 -2.39
N ILE A 176 -9.28 15.02 -3.73
CA ILE A 176 -8.05 14.90 -4.51
C ILE A 176 -7.11 16.11 -4.37
N ILE A 177 -7.60 17.25 -3.91
CA ILE A 177 -6.84 18.50 -3.77
C ILE A 177 -6.81 19.04 -2.33
N LEU A 178 -7.47 18.39 -1.37
CA LEU A 178 -7.50 18.84 0.01
C LEU A 178 -6.23 18.42 0.75
N GLU A 179 -5.46 19.40 1.20
CA GLU A 179 -4.24 19.15 1.97
C GLU A 179 -4.54 18.94 3.45
N ALA A 180 -3.71 18.13 4.10
CA ALA A 180 -3.87 17.71 5.48
C ALA A 180 -3.69 18.85 6.50
N ASP A 181 -3.09 19.97 6.10
CA ASP A 181 -2.91 21.18 6.91
C ASP A 181 -4.05 22.19 6.75
N GLU A 182 -4.98 21.97 5.82
CA GLU A 182 -6.16 22.82 5.60
C GLU A 182 -7.32 22.44 6.55
N ILE A 183 -7.06 22.50 7.87
CA ILE A 183 -7.95 21.98 8.92
C ILE A 183 -9.40 22.46 8.78
N GLU A 184 -9.62 23.76 8.58
CA GLU A 184 -10.98 24.34 8.46
C GLU A 184 -11.77 23.75 7.28
N LYS A 185 -11.09 23.49 6.14
CA LYS A 185 -11.72 22.86 4.98
C LYS A 185 -12.02 21.39 5.25
N LEU A 186 -11.08 20.69 5.89
CA LEU A 186 -11.23 19.29 6.24
C LEU A 186 -12.43 19.05 7.16
N ASP A 187 -12.62 19.90 8.18
CA ASP A 187 -13.75 19.81 9.09
C ASP A 187 -15.09 19.96 8.36
N GLY A 188 -15.18 20.88 7.40
CA GLY A 188 -16.39 21.10 6.60
C GLY A 188 -16.81 19.92 5.71
N VAL A 189 -15.87 19.03 5.36
CA VAL A 189 -16.14 17.87 4.50
C VAL A 189 -16.00 16.52 5.23
N LEU A 190 -15.59 16.54 6.50
CA LEU A 190 -15.19 15.35 7.25
C LEU A 190 -16.28 14.28 7.27
N GLN A 191 -17.51 14.68 7.58
CA GLN A 191 -18.64 13.76 7.66
C GLN A 191 -18.87 13.05 6.31
N TYR A 192 -18.92 13.83 5.21
CA TYR A 192 -19.10 13.29 3.87
C TYR A 192 -18.06 12.21 3.54
N TYR A 193 -16.78 12.46 3.80
CA TYR A 193 -15.72 11.49 3.49
C TYR A 193 -15.70 10.30 4.45
N ASN A 194 -16.13 10.46 5.71
CA ASN A 194 -16.27 9.35 6.63
C ASN A 194 -17.38 8.40 6.18
N ASP A 195 -18.50 8.91 5.67
CA ASP A 195 -19.58 8.09 5.16
C ASP A 195 -19.14 7.24 3.95
N LYS A 196 -18.24 7.77 3.11
CA LYS A 196 -17.66 7.02 1.97
C LYS A 196 -16.71 5.89 2.38
N LEU A 197 -16.22 5.89 3.63
CA LEU A 197 -15.42 4.79 4.18
C LEU A 197 -16.28 3.61 4.65
N LEU A 198 -17.61 3.68 4.60
CA LEU A 198 -18.46 2.55 4.92
C LEU A 198 -18.30 1.43 3.87
N HIS A 199 -17.72 0.31 4.28
CA HIS A 199 -17.48 -0.85 3.42
C HIS A 199 -17.38 -2.13 4.24
N PRO A 200 -17.58 -3.31 3.63
CA PRO A 200 -17.36 -4.58 4.33
C PRO A 200 -15.86 -4.81 4.53
N PHE A 201 -15.48 -5.08 5.78
CA PHE A 201 -14.12 -5.45 6.14
C PHE A 201 -14.11 -6.85 6.73
N ILE A 202 -13.36 -7.77 6.12
CA ILE A 202 -13.27 -9.17 6.54
C ILE A 202 -11.81 -9.56 6.75
N ARG A 203 -11.56 -10.20 7.89
CA ARG A 203 -10.30 -10.88 8.17
C ARG A 203 -10.50 -12.37 7.96
N ILE A 204 -9.76 -12.94 7.02
CA ILE A 204 -9.84 -14.36 6.68
C ILE A 204 -8.61 -15.04 7.28
N SER A 205 -8.83 -16.13 7.99
CA SER A 205 -7.79 -16.87 8.69
C SER A 205 -8.05 -18.37 8.56
N ILE A 206 -7.01 -19.17 8.72
CA ILE A 206 -7.10 -20.63 8.82
C ILE A 206 -6.60 -21.06 10.19
N GLU A 207 -7.41 -21.88 10.85
CA GLU A 207 -7.10 -22.53 12.11
C GLU A 207 -7.23 -24.05 11.97
N LYS A 208 -6.58 -24.78 12.88
CA LYS A 208 -6.76 -26.21 13.07
C LYS A 208 -6.99 -26.50 14.56
N GLU A 209 -5.92 -26.72 15.30
CA GLU A 209 -5.93 -26.75 16.78
C GLU A 209 -5.72 -25.34 17.36
N SER A 210 -5.00 -24.50 16.62
CA SER A 210 -4.82 -23.08 16.89
C SER A 210 -4.80 -22.31 15.57
N LEU A 211 -4.99 -20.98 15.65
CA LEU A 211 -4.77 -20.08 14.51
C LEU A 211 -3.32 -20.22 14.02
N PHE A 212 -3.12 -20.56 12.75
CA PHE A 212 -1.77 -20.72 12.18
C PHE A 212 -1.55 -19.95 10.89
N PHE A 213 -2.61 -19.45 10.25
CA PHE A 213 -2.48 -18.65 9.04
C PHE A 213 -3.48 -17.48 9.00
N ASN A 214 -2.96 -16.28 8.80
CA ASN A 214 -3.73 -15.03 8.71
C ASN A 214 -3.08 -14.09 7.68
N SER A 215 -3.61 -12.88 7.52
CA SER A 215 -3.08 -11.88 6.58
C SER A 215 -1.59 -11.55 6.80
N ARG A 216 -1.11 -11.55 8.06
CA ARG A 216 0.31 -11.35 8.37
C ARG A 216 1.17 -12.54 7.93
N ALA A 217 0.71 -13.77 8.15
CA ALA A 217 1.40 -14.98 7.69
C ALA A 217 1.48 -15.03 6.17
N LYS A 218 0.38 -14.68 5.48
CA LYS A 218 0.35 -14.52 4.02
C LYS A 218 1.39 -13.50 3.54
N LEU A 219 1.40 -12.29 4.12
CA LEU A 219 2.35 -11.25 3.73
C LEU A 219 3.81 -11.69 3.97
N LEU A 220 4.07 -12.43 5.04
CA LEU A 220 5.39 -13.01 5.32
C LEU A 220 5.82 -13.97 4.20
N LEU A 221 4.95 -14.91 3.79
CA LEU A 221 5.27 -15.86 2.71
C LEU A 221 5.49 -15.15 1.38
N LEU A 222 4.64 -14.18 1.03
CA LEU A 222 4.81 -13.36 -0.18
C LEU A 222 6.16 -12.64 -0.18
N LEU A 223 6.54 -12.01 0.94
CA LEU A 223 7.83 -11.33 1.05
C LEU A 223 9.01 -12.30 1.07
N ILE A 224 8.87 -13.52 1.59
CA ILE A 224 9.93 -14.55 1.50
C ILE A 224 10.11 -14.98 0.05
N GLN A 225 9.03 -15.23 -0.69
CA GLN A 225 9.06 -15.56 -2.11
C GLN A 225 9.78 -14.48 -2.93
N GLU A 226 9.51 -13.21 -2.63
CA GLU A 226 10.12 -12.06 -3.33
C GLU A 226 11.58 -11.81 -2.94
N THR A 227 11.91 -11.92 -1.65
CA THR A 227 13.23 -11.51 -1.14
C THR A 227 14.23 -12.66 -1.00
N HIS A 228 13.75 -13.90 -1.11
CA HIS A 228 14.46 -15.13 -0.82
C HIS A 228 15.14 -15.12 0.57
N SER A 229 14.53 -14.40 1.54
CA SER A 229 15.12 -14.17 2.86
C SER A 229 14.07 -13.77 3.91
N VAL A 230 13.93 -14.60 4.96
CA VAL A 230 13.07 -14.29 6.11
C VAL A 230 13.48 -12.97 6.78
N LYS A 231 14.78 -12.70 6.90
CA LYS A 231 15.28 -11.47 7.54
C LYS A 231 14.89 -10.21 6.75
N ARG A 232 14.94 -10.26 5.41
CA ARG A 232 14.52 -9.14 4.56
C ARG A 232 13.00 -8.99 4.59
N ALA A 233 12.25 -10.09 4.53
CA ALA A 233 10.80 -10.08 4.68
C ALA A 233 10.37 -9.42 6.00
N CYS A 234 11.01 -9.78 7.11
CA CYS A 234 10.78 -9.18 8.43
C CYS A 234 10.94 -7.65 8.42
N LYS A 235 12.00 -7.12 7.78
CA LYS A 235 12.24 -5.67 7.67
C LYS A 235 11.09 -4.96 6.94
N HIS A 236 10.49 -5.61 5.94
CA HIS A 236 9.42 -5.04 5.13
C HIS A 236 8.04 -5.05 5.80
N MET A 237 7.87 -5.69 6.95
CA MET A 237 6.55 -5.80 7.60
C MET A 237 6.61 -5.48 9.10
N ALA A 238 7.67 -4.79 9.53
CA ALA A 238 7.96 -4.42 10.92
C ALA A 238 7.82 -5.61 11.89
N LEU A 239 8.28 -6.79 11.45
CA LEU A 239 8.19 -8.04 12.21
C LEU A 239 9.56 -8.44 12.73
N SER A 240 9.65 -8.88 13.99
CA SER A 240 10.90 -9.40 14.51
C SER A 240 11.21 -10.78 13.92
N TYR A 241 12.50 -11.05 13.70
CA TYR A 241 12.96 -12.31 13.12
C TYR A 241 12.49 -13.55 13.91
N GLY A 242 12.49 -13.47 15.24
CA GLY A 242 11.98 -14.55 16.11
C GLY A 242 10.48 -14.79 15.95
N LYS A 243 9.67 -13.73 15.89
CA LYS A 243 8.22 -13.86 15.67
C LYS A 243 7.92 -14.46 14.29
N ALA A 244 8.68 -14.09 13.26
CA ALA A 244 8.53 -14.69 11.94
C ALA A 244 8.80 -16.20 11.94
N TRP A 245 9.84 -16.66 12.63
CA TRP A 245 10.10 -18.09 12.77
C TRP A 245 9.05 -18.81 13.59
N ASN A 246 8.52 -18.19 14.65
CA ASN A 246 7.41 -18.78 15.39
C ASN A 246 6.19 -18.99 14.48
N MET A 247 5.83 -17.98 13.69
CA MET A 247 4.73 -18.09 12.71
C MET A 247 4.97 -19.21 11.69
N LEU A 248 6.19 -19.32 11.15
CA LEU A 248 6.55 -20.39 10.19
C LEU A 248 6.48 -21.76 10.84
N ASN A 249 7.06 -21.93 12.03
CA ASN A 249 7.07 -23.21 12.74
C ASN A 249 5.65 -23.66 13.16
N GLU A 250 4.80 -22.74 13.61
CA GLU A 250 3.39 -23.01 13.93
C GLU A 250 2.59 -23.44 12.69
N MET A 251 2.85 -22.79 11.56
CA MET A 251 2.25 -23.13 10.27
C MET A 251 2.68 -24.53 9.81
N GLU A 252 3.98 -24.82 9.79
CA GLU A 252 4.53 -26.11 9.39
C GLU A 252 4.05 -27.25 10.30
N LYS A 253 3.99 -27.01 11.61
CA LYS A 253 3.42 -27.96 12.57
C LYS A 253 1.95 -28.26 12.28
N SER A 254 1.15 -27.23 11.99
CA SER A 254 -0.29 -27.40 11.73
C SER A 254 -0.57 -28.11 10.41
N LEU A 255 0.25 -27.84 9.40
CA LEU A 255 0.16 -28.40 8.04
C LEU A 255 0.76 -29.81 7.93
N GLY A 256 1.78 -30.13 8.74
CA GLY A 256 2.48 -31.42 8.71
C GLY A 256 3.55 -31.53 7.62
N TYR A 257 3.92 -30.41 6.99
CA TYR A 257 5.00 -30.32 6.00
C TYR A 257 5.73 -28.98 6.11
N ASN A 258 6.94 -28.92 5.57
CA ASN A 258 7.72 -27.68 5.53
C ASN A 258 7.15 -26.73 4.47
N VAL A 259 6.94 -25.47 4.85
CA VAL A 259 6.47 -24.39 3.98
C VAL A 259 7.66 -23.61 3.42
N VAL A 260 8.80 -23.64 4.11
CA VAL A 260 10.04 -23.01 3.66
C VAL A 260 11.22 -23.97 3.63
N GLU A 261 12.08 -23.83 2.62
CA GLU A 261 13.36 -24.52 2.56
C GLU A 261 14.51 -23.55 2.85
N ARG A 262 15.47 -23.98 3.69
CA ARG A 262 16.68 -23.21 4.00
C ARG A 262 17.86 -23.78 3.26
N ARG A 263 18.56 -22.94 2.49
CA ARG A 263 19.92 -23.25 2.01
C ARG A 263 20.94 -22.54 2.89
N HIS A 264 21.75 -23.31 3.60
CA HIS A 264 22.87 -22.77 4.36
C HIS A 264 23.87 -22.11 3.38
N GLY A 265 24.04 -20.79 3.52
CA GLY A 265 24.99 -20.01 2.74
C GLY A 265 26.07 -19.47 3.68
N GLY A 266 27.35 -19.58 3.27
CA GLY A 266 28.50 -19.03 3.98
C GLY A 266 28.49 -17.49 4.07
N ARG A 267 29.60 -16.81 3.79
CA ARG A 267 29.79 -15.35 3.99
C ARG A 267 28.70 -14.40 3.42
N ARG A 268 27.80 -14.86 2.54
CA ARG A 268 26.70 -14.08 1.94
C ARG A 268 25.31 -14.32 2.58
N GLY A 269 25.23 -15.14 3.63
CA GLY A 269 23.98 -15.46 4.34
C GLY A 269 23.18 -16.61 3.70
N GLY A 270 22.34 -17.25 4.50
CA GLY A 270 21.44 -18.31 4.05
C GLY A 270 20.29 -17.76 3.18
N LYS A 271 19.87 -18.55 2.19
CA LYS A 271 18.68 -18.26 1.38
C LYS A 271 17.49 -19.06 1.94
N THR A 272 16.31 -18.46 1.90
CA THR A 272 15.07 -19.14 2.27
C THR A 272 14.05 -18.93 1.16
N ASN A 273 13.54 -20.03 0.61
CA ASN A 273 12.47 -20.02 -0.39
C ASN A 273 11.26 -20.73 0.18
N LEU A 274 10.09 -20.50 -0.41
CA LEU A 274 8.96 -21.37 -0.20
C LEU A 274 9.26 -22.75 -0.81
N THR A 275 8.72 -23.81 -0.19
CA THR A 275 8.65 -25.14 -0.82
C THR A 275 7.53 -25.15 -1.86
N LEU A 276 7.48 -26.19 -2.70
CA LEU A 276 6.36 -26.35 -3.65
C LEU A 276 5.01 -26.43 -2.94
N GLU A 277 4.96 -27.12 -1.80
CA GLU A 277 3.78 -27.22 -0.95
C GLU A 277 3.43 -25.87 -0.31
N GLY A 278 4.44 -25.08 0.07
CA GLY A 278 4.24 -23.73 0.60
C GLY A 278 3.69 -22.76 -0.44
N GLU A 279 4.17 -22.83 -1.68
CA GLU A 279 3.66 -22.04 -2.81
C GLU A 279 2.21 -22.42 -3.14
N ASP A 280 1.91 -23.72 -3.25
CA ASP A 280 0.56 -24.23 -3.51
C ASP A 280 -0.43 -23.85 -2.39
N PHE A 281 -0.01 -23.93 -1.12
CA PHE A 281 -0.83 -23.49 0.01
C PHE A 281 -1.12 -21.99 -0.05
N LEU A 282 -0.11 -21.17 -0.34
CA LEU A 282 -0.27 -19.71 -0.48
C LEU A 282 -1.24 -19.36 -1.61
N GLU A 283 -1.11 -20.01 -2.77
CA GLU A 283 -2.00 -19.81 -3.92
C GLU A 283 -3.45 -20.18 -3.57
N LYS A 284 -3.66 -21.33 -2.92
CA LYS A 284 -4.99 -21.78 -2.46
C LYS A 284 -5.62 -20.78 -1.48
N TYR A 285 -4.83 -20.27 -0.54
CA TYR A 285 -5.32 -19.24 0.38
C TYR A 285 -5.69 -17.95 -0.35
N GLN A 286 -4.87 -17.48 -1.29
CA GLN A 286 -5.16 -16.25 -2.05
C GLN A 286 -6.47 -16.39 -2.83
N ARG A 287 -6.69 -17.52 -3.51
CA ARG A 287 -7.94 -17.80 -4.21
C ARG A 287 -9.14 -17.81 -3.26
N TYR A 288 -9.02 -18.52 -2.14
CA TYR A 288 -10.07 -18.57 -1.11
C TYR A 288 -10.41 -17.18 -0.54
N GLU A 289 -9.38 -16.37 -0.28
CA GLU A 289 -9.52 -15.00 0.22
C GLU A 289 -10.26 -14.11 -0.78
N ASP A 290 -9.86 -14.17 -2.06
CA ASP A 290 -10.47 -13.39 -3.14
C ASP A 290 -11.94 -13.76 -3.36
N ASP A 291 -12.27 -15.06 -3.36
CA ASP A 291 -13.64 -15.57 -3.52
C ASP A 291 -14.56 -15.03 -2.40
N ILE A 292 -14.13 -15.12 -1.13
CA ILE A 292 -14.92 -14.62 0.00
C ILE A 292 -15.04 -13.10 -0.05
N ARG A 293 -13.95 -12.38 -0.32
CA ARG A 293 -13.99 -10.91 -0.41
C ARG A 293 -14.96 -10.45 -1.49
N GLN A 294 -14.98 -11.13 -2.65
CA GLN A 294 -15.93 -10.84 -3.71
C GLN A 294 -17.37 -11.11 -3.28
N TYR A 295 -17.63 -12.28 -2.70
CA TYR A 295 -18.96 -12.65 -2.21
C TYR A 295 -19.47 -11.65 -1.16
N ALA A 296 -18.66 -11.36 -0.14
CA ALA A 296 -19.03 -10.45 0.92
C ALA A 296 -19.24 -9.02 0.45
N SER A 297 -18.38 -8.52 -0.45
CA SER A 297 -18.55 -7.20 -1.06
C SER A 297 -19.91 -7.10 -1.76
N LYS A 298 -20.26 -8.10 -2.57
CA LYS A 298 -21.55 -8.17 -3.24
C LYS A 298 -22.71 -8.21 -2.25
N ARG A 299 -22.66 -9.12 -1.27
CA ARG A 299 -23.73 -9.28 -0.25
C ARG A 299 -23.92 -8.05 0.62
N PHE A 300 -22.84 -7.39 1.02
CA PHE A 300 -22.90 -6.16 1.78
C PHE A 300 -23.68 -5.10 1.01
N TYR A 301 -23.28 -4.80 -0.24
CA TYR A 301 -23.99 -3.80 -1.01
C TYR A 301 -25.42 -4.25 -1.36
N ASP A 302 -25.71 -5.53 -1.53
CA ASP A 302 -27.08 -6.00 -1.73
C ASP A 302 -27.99 -5.78 -0.50
N ILE A 303 -27.45 -5.87 0.72
CA ILE A 303 -28.20 -5.75 1.97
C ILE A 303 -28.25 -4.29 2.45
N PHE A 304 -27.13 -3.58 2.40
CA PHE A 304 -26.96 -2.23 2.95
C PHE A 304 -27.14 -1.13 1.89
N LYS A 305 -27.63 -1.47 0.69
CA LYS A 305 -27.94 -0.53 -0.42
C LYS A 305 -28.91 0.61 -0.03
N GLU A 306 -29.68 0.45 1.05
CA GLU A 306 -30.66 1.43 1.54
C GLU A 306 -30.16 2.32 2.68
N VAL A 307 -28.90 2.22 3.11
CA VAL A 307 -28.35 3.17 4.09
C VAL A 307 -27.95 4.44 3.34
N LYS A 308 -28.92 5.35 3.21
CA LYS A 308 -28.76 6.74 2.76
C LYS A 308 -27.77 7.50 3.62
#